data_AF-A0AAV5SSF8-F1
#
_entry.id   AF-A0AAV5SSF8-F1
#
_cell.length_a   1.000
_cell.length_b   1.000
_cell.length_c   1.000
_cell.angle_alpha   90.00
_cell.angle_beta   90.00
_cell.angle_gamma   90.00
#
_symmetry.space_group_name_H-M   'P 1'
#
loop_
_entity.id
_entity.type
_entity.pdbx_description
1 polymer ?
#
loop_
_entity_poly.entity_id
_entity_poly.type
_entity_poly.pdbx_seq_one_letter_code
_entity_poly.pdbx_strand_id
1 'polypeptide(L)' 'FQMSSKILVFLLLIVFVAVQVESTYVQACDEVCDRTVEEKNECCRAHGFDGMLNGGHCDGGQAHC' A
#
# COMPACT_ATOMS: atom_id res chain seq x y z
N PHE A 1 27.03 3.42 -24.78
CA PHE A 1 26.21 2.31 -24.27
C PHE A 1 24.82 2.41 -24.88
N GLN A 2 24.58 1.73 -26.01
CA GLN A 2 23.24 1.64 -26.59
C GLN A 2 22.52 0.50 -25.87
N MET A 3 21.89 0.78 -24.73
CA MET A 3 20.98 -0.19 -24.11
C MET A 3 19.90 -0.51 -25.14
N SER A 4 19.77 -1.79 -25.53
CA SER A 4 18.68 -2.23 -26.41
C SER A 4 17.35 -1.79 -25.79
N SER A 5 16.46 -1.11 -26.53
CA SER A 5 15.14 -0.70 -26.02
C SER A 5 14.37 -1.83 -25.34
N LYS A 6 14.62 -3.08 -25.77
CA LYS A 6 14.09 -4.29 -25.14
C LYS A 6 14.47 -4.41 -23.66
N ILE A 7 15.72 -4.12 -23.30
CA ILE A 7 16.22 -4.18 -21.92
C ILE A 7 15.56 -3.09 -21.08
N LEU A 8 15.39 -1.89 -21.63
CA LEU A 8 14.69 -0.80 -20.96
C LEU A 8 13.22 -1.14 -20.69
N VAL A 9 12.52 -1.72 -21.67
CA VAL A 9 11.13 -2.18 -21.48
C VAL A 9 11.05 -3.29 -20.42
N PHE A 10 11.98 -4.25 -20.43
CA PHE A 10 12.03 -5.29 -19.40
C PHE A 10 12.28 -4.73 -18.00
N LEU A 11 13.20 -3.76 -17.86
CA LEU A 11 13.45 -3.09 -16.58
C LEU A 11 12.23 -2.30 -16.09
N LEU A 12 11.54 -1.59 -17.00
CA LEU A 12 10.32 -0.86 -16.66
C LEU A 12 9.21 -1.81 -16.17
N LEU A 13 9.05 -2.98 -16.81
CA LEU A 13 8.07 -3.98 -16.37
C LEU A 13 8.40 -4.54 -14.98
N ILE A 14 9.68 -4.80 -14.68
CA ILE A 14 10.10 -5.29 -13.36
C ILE A 14 9.79 -4.25 -12.27
N VAL A 15 10.09 -2.98 -12.53
CA VAL A 15 9.76 -1.89 -11.61
C VAL A 15 8.25 -1.76 -11.43
N PHE A 16 7.46 -1.91 -12.48
CA PHE A 16 6.00 -1.83 -12.41
C PHE A 16 5.38 -2.95 -11.56
N VAL A 17 5.90 -4.18 -11.68
CA VAL A 17 5.46 -5.32 -10.86
C VAL A 17 5.84 -5.13 -9.39
N ALA A 18 6.98 -4.51 -9.10
CA ALA A 18 7.42 -4.22 -7.72
C ALA A 18 6.60 -3.13 -7.03
N VAL A 19 5.84 -2.32 -7.78
CA VAL A 19 4.99 -1.23 -7.27
C VAL A 19 3.52 -1.67 -7.13
N GLN A 20 3.25 -2.98 -7.09
CA GLN A 20 1.91 -3.43 -6.68
C GLN A 20 1.76 -3.18 -5.18
N VAL A 21 0.99 -2.14 -4.86
CA VAL A 21 0.51 -1.82 -3.51
C VAL A 21 -0.45 -2.92 -3.09
N GLU A 22 0.10 -3.98 -2.50
CA GLU A 22 -0.66 -4.97 -1.78
C GLU A 22 -0.97 -4.40 -0.39
N SER A 23 -2.27 -4.31 -0.04
CA SER A 23 -2.65 -3.90 1.30
C SER A 23 -2.21 -4.98 2.30
N THR A 24 -1.42 -4.56 3.27
CA THR A 24 -0.80 -5.36 4.31
C THR A 24 -1.66 -5.27 5.58
N TYR A 25 -1.86 -6.41 6.23
CA TYR A 25 -2.54 -6.41 7.52
C TYR A 25 -1.70 -5.68 8.58
N VAL A 26 -2.29 -4.71 9.25
CA VAL A 26 -1.67 -3.93 10.32
C VAL A 26 -2.53 -4.04 11.58
N GLN A 27 -2.20 -5.03 12.42
CA GLN A 27 -2.92 -5.32 13.66
C GLN A 27 -3.10 -4.08 14.58
N ALA A 28 -2.12 -3.17 14.59
CA ALA A 28 -2.19 -1.94 15.38
C ALA A 28 -3.32 -1.00 14.93
N CYS A 29 -3.77 -1.11 13.68
CA CYS A 29 -4.84 -0.30 13.11
C CYS A 29 -6.23 -0.94 13.25
N ASP A 30 -6.34 -2.16 13.79
CA ASP A 30 -7.64 -2.84 14.01
C ASP A 30 -8.56 -2.00 14.91
N GLU A 31 -8.00 -1.37 15.95
CA GLU A 31 -8.75 -0.52 16.88
C GLU A 31 -9.30 0.75 16.21
N VAL A 32 -8.69 1.19 15.11
CA VAL A 32 -9.15 2.37 14.35
C VAL A 32 -10.12 2.00 13.23
N CYS A 33 -10.46 0.73 13.02
CA CYS A 33 -11.43 0.33 12.00
C CYS A 33 -12.84 0.89 12.22
N ASP A 34 -13.25 1.12 13.46
CA ASP A 34 -14.54 1.74 13.80
C ASP A 34 -14.44 3.26 14.00
N ARG A 35 -13.26 3.83 13.75
CA ARG A 35 -12.97 5.25 13.92
C ARG A 35 -13.15 6.04 12.63
N THR A 36 -12.88 7.35 12.70
CA THR A 36 -13.01 8.24 11.54
C THR A 36 -12.02 7.86 10.43
N VAL A 37 -12.33 8.30 9.22
CA VAL A 37 -11.46 8.11 8.04
C VAL A 37 -10.08 8.75 8.25
N GLU A 38 -10.03 9.84 9.00
CA GLU A 38 -8.79 10.56 9.33
C GLU A 38 -7.90 9.72 10.26
N GLU A 39 -8.47 9.17 11.34
CA GLU A 39 -7.77 8.26 12.25
C GLU A 39 -7.24 7.00 11.55
N LYS A 40 -8.02 6.43 10.63
CA LYS A 40 -7.62 5.29 9.79
C LYS A 40 -6.41 5.62 8.91
N ASN A 41 -6.47 6.76 8.22
CA ASN A 41 -5.38 7.21 7.36
C ASN A 41 -4.11 7.51 8.15
N GLU A 42 -4.24 8.14 9.31
CA GLU A 42 -3.10 8.47 10.17
C GLU A 42 -2.44 7.20 10.73
N CYS A 43 -3.23 6.20 11.11
CA CYS A 43 -2.68 4.91 11.54
C CYS A 43 -1.86 4.24 10.43
N CYS A 44 -2.42 4.09 9.23
CA CYS A 44 -1.68 3.50 8.11
C CYS A 44 -0.42 4.32 7.74
N ARG A 45 -0.48 5.65 7.83
CA ARG A 45 0.69 6.53 7.61
C ARG A 45 1.77 6.36 8.66
N ALA A 46 1.39 6.17 9.93
CA ALA A 46 2.33 5.89 11.01
C ALA A 46 3.08 4.56 10.79
N HIS A 47 2.47 3.63 10.03
CA HIS A 47 3.04 2.34 9.68
C HIS A 47 3.72 2.28 8.30
N GLY A 48 3.86 3.41 7.59
CA GLY A 48 4.63 3.52 6.35
C GLY A 48 3.82 3.39 5.07
N PHE A 49 2.49 3.40 5.14
CA PHE A 49 1.58 3.37 4.00
C PHE A 49 1.07 4.79 3.66
N ASP A 50 0.59 5.02 2.44
CA ASP A 50 0.08 6.35 2.04
C ASP A 50 -1.24 6.75 2.74
N GLY A 51 -1.85 5.82 3.47
CA GLY A 51 -3.11 5.95 4.19
C GLY A 51 -4.08 4.86 3.78
N MET A 52 -5.03 4.53 4.67
CA MET A 52 -5.98 3.45 4.44
C MET A 52 -6.82 3.65 3.17
N LEU A 53 -7.12 4.89 2.78
CA LEU A 53 -7.88 5.15 1.54
C LEU A 53 -7.11 4.88 0.24
N ASN A 54 -5.79 4.69 0.29
CA ASN A 54 -4.93 4.48 -0.88
C ASN A 54 -4.67 2.99 -1.17
N GLY A 55 -5.69 2.14 -0.97
CA GLY A 55 -5.63 0.69 -1.25
C GLY A 55 -5.89 -0.20 -0.03
N GLY A 56 -5.93 0.39 1.16
CA GLY A 56 -6.30 -0.27 2.39
C GLY A 56 -7.82 -0.39 2.60
N HIS A 57 -8.23 -1.27 3.50
CA HIS A 57 -9.62 -1.44 3.91
C HIS A 57 -9.70 -2.09 5.30
N CYS A 58 -10.87 -2.04 5.92
CA CYS A 58 -11.15 -2.82 7.11
C CYS A 58 -12.11 -3.95 6.77
N ASP A 59 -11.76 -5.18 7.13
CA ASP A 59 -12.60 -6.36 6.97
C ASP A 59 -12.80 -7.04 8.34
N GLY A 60 -14.04 -7.12 8.82
CA GLY A 60 -14.34 -7.76 10.11
C GLY A 60 -13.61 -7.17 11.33
N GLY A 61 -13.21 -5.90 11.26
CA GLY A 61 -12.40 -5.23 12.30
C GLY A 61 -10.88 -5.37 12.12
N GLN A 62 -10.43 -6.04 11.05
CA GLN A 62 -9.02 -6.14 10.68
C GLN A 62 -8.64 -5.04 9.71
N ALA A 63 -7.64 -4.24 10.06
CA ALA A 63 -7.14 -3.16 9.22
C ALA A 63 -6.08 -3.68 8.25
N HIS A 64 -6.35 -3.49 6.97
CA HIS A 64 -5.38 -3.65 5.89
C HIS A 64 -4.98 -2.26 5.41
N CYS A 65 -3.73 -1.91 5.63
CA CYS A 65 -3.06 -0.74 5.07
C CYS A 65 -2.18 -1.27 3.93
#